data_AF-A0A9D0ZZ37-F1
#
_entry.id   AF-A0A9D0ZZ37-F1
#
_cell.length_a   1.000
_cell.length_b   1.000
_cell.length_c   1.000
_cell.angle_alpha   90.00
_cell.angle_beta   90.00
_cell.angle_gamma   90.00
#
_symmetry.space_group_name_H-M   'P 1'
#
loop_
_entity.id
_entity.type
_entity.pdbx_description
1 polymer ?
#
loop_
_entity_poly.entity_id
_entity_poly.type
_entity_poly.pdbx_seq_one_letter_code
_entity_poly.pdbx_strand_id
1 'polypeptide(L)'
;MTVMSGCTSTAQNDSPAGPARPPAEVIDNLPDYSGLSYLELNGNVPYFEGETDLPEGYESYTSLDLLGRCGTAEACVGRDTMPTGERGDISEIHPSGWDQEFYDFVENEALYNRSHLIGWQLTAENANEANLITGTRHMNADIMEPLESEVGSYVRRTGNHVRYRVTPVFKDDELVARGVLMEAESVEDGGAGIRFCVYAYNVQPGVEINYETGANWKNGQSTQTDVLDASAVNGDVPAETLLPANGTKDQESSAANNPDAAGIAASSEAAERADEAAENGTASESESVERDYVLNTGSRKFHDPSCSSVQDISGSNRESFHGTRDELIADGYEPCGACRP
;
A
#
# COMPACT_ATOMS: atom_id res chain seq x y z
N MET A 1 68.58 -6.98 27.11
CA MET A 1 67.91 -6.06 26.18
C MET A 1 66.97 -6.92 25.36
N THR A 2 65.71 -6.99 25.76
CA THR A 2 64.73 -7.93 25.20
C THR A 2 63.52 -7.13 24.76
N VAL A 3 63.29 -7.04 23.46
CA VAL A 3 62.22 -6.23 22.88
C VAL A 3 61.03 -7.15 22.63
N MET A 4 60.01 -7.08 23.49
CA MET A 4 58.70 -7.66 23.19
C MET A 4 57.96 -6.69 22.27
N SER A 5 57.89 -7.00 20.96
CA SER A 5 56.97 -6.31 20.06
C SER A 5 55.60 -6.97 20.17
N GLY A 6 54.60 -6.20 20.61
CA GLY A 6 53.21 -6.65 20.58
C GLY A 6 52.70 -6.73 19.15
N CYS A 7 51.99 -7.81 18.82
CA CYS A 7 51.14 -7.83 17.63
C CYS A 7 49.84 -7.08 17.96
N THR A 8 49.69 -5.87 17.43
CA THR A 8 48.43 -5.15 17.45
C THR A 8 47.46 -5.86 16.53
N SER A 9 46.39 -6.45 17.08
CA SER A 9 45.28 -6.95 16.28
C SER A 9 44.56 -5.77 15.64
N THR A 10 44.65 -5.63 14.32
CA THR A 10 43.76 -4.76 13.56
C THR A 10 42.36 -5.34 13.65
N ALA A 11 41.46 -4.66 14.36
CA ALA A 11 40.04 -4.93 14.24
C ALA A 11 39.63 -4.75 12.78
N GLN A 12 38.97 -5.74 12.21
CA GLN A 12 38.28 -5.55 10.93
C GLN A 12 37.12 -4.60 11.18
N ASN A 13 37.00 -3.57 10.33
CA ASN A 13 35.78 -2.79 10.24
C ASN A 13 34.73 -3.67 9.54
N ASP A 14 34.10 -4.54 10.31
CA ASP A 14 32.86 -5.19 9.88
C ASP A 14 31.76 -4.12 9.93
N SER A 15 31.68 -3.30 8.88
CA SER A 15 30.45 -2.57 8.58
C SER A 15 29.33 -3.60 8.47
N PRO A 16 28.15 -3.38 9.09
CA PRO A 16 27.05 -4.32 8.99
C PRO A 16 26.74 -4.56 7.51
N ALA A 17 26.60 -5.82 7.13
CA ALA A 17 26.20 -6.17 5.78
C ALA A 17 24.82 -5.55 5.51
N GLY A 18 24.66 -4.93 4.34
CA GLY A 18 23.36 -4.41 3.91
C GLY A 18 22.30 -5.51 3.81
N PRO A 19 21.02 -5.15 3.68
CA PRO A 19 19.91 -6.10 3.65
C PRO A 19 20.11 -7.15 2.56
N ALA A 20 19.78 -8.41 2.88
CA ALA A 20 20.04 -9.55 2.00
C ALA A 20 19.23 -9.40 0.69
N ARG A 21 19.91 -9.45 -0.46
CA ARG A 21 19.28 -9.41 -1.79
C ARG A 21 18.59 -10.76 -2.08
N PRO A 22 17.44 -10.79 -2.78
CA PRO A 22 16.91 -12.00 -3.40
C PRO A 22 17.93 -12.67 -4.33
N PRO A 23 17.78 -13.97 -4.65
CA PRO A 23 18.71 -14.69 -5.52
C PRO A 23 18.88 -14.00 -6.88
N ALA A 24 20.12 -13.85 -7.35
CA ALA A 24 20.42 -13.13 -8.59
C ALA A 24 19.68 -13.74 -9.80
N GLU A 25 19.57 -15.07 -9.86
CA GLU A 25 18.85 -15.80 -10.91
C GLU A 25 17.36 -15.41 -11.01
N VAL A 26 16.73 -14.95 -9.92
CA VAL A 26 15.35 -14.45 -9.97
C VAL A 26 15.32 -13.13 -10.73
N ILE A 27 16.22 -12.21 -10.39
CA ILE A 27 16.29 -10.87 -10.99
C ILE A 27 16.72 -10.94 -12.46
N ASP A 28 17.71 -11.77 -12.77
CA ASP A 28 18.30 -11.90 -14.11
C ASP A 28 17.34 -12.58 -15.12
N ASN A 29 16.28 -13.26 -14.63
CA ASN A 29 15.27 -13.94 -15.45
C ASN A 29 13.87 -13.30 -15.36
N LEU A 30 13.74 -12.10 -14.80
CA LEU A 30 12.47 -11.35 -14.86
C LEU A 30 12.10 -11.07 -16.33
N PRO A 31 10.87 -11.38 -16.78
CA PRO A 31 10.49 -11.15 -18.16
C PRO A 31 10.27 -9.66 -18.44
N ASP A 32 10.53 -9.23 -19.68
CA ASP A 32 10.19 -7.89 -20.13
C ASP A 32 8.69 -7.60 -19.99
N TYR A 33 8.34 -6.34 -19.74
CA TYR A 33 6.94 -5.91 -19.61
C TYR A 33 6.12 -6.26 -20.87
N SER A 34 5.04 -7.00 -20.66
CA SER A 34 4.19 -7.57 -21.73
C SER A 34 2.72 -7.13 -21.64
N GLY A 35 2.40 -6.20 -20.74
CA GLY A 35 1.05 -5.67 -20.52
C GLY A 35 0.55 -5.82 -19.08
N LEU A 36 1.06 -6.80 -18.33
CA LEU A 36 0.74 -6.99 -16.90
C LEU A 36 1.50 -5.99 -16.03
N SER A 37 0.79 -5.24 -15.18
CA SER A 37 1.38 -4.25 -14.27
C SER A 37 2.26 -4.87 -13.17
N TYR A 38 1.97 -6.11 -12.76
CA TYR A 38 2.79 -6.87 -11.82
C TYR A 38 2.80 -8.37 -12.14
N LEU A 39 3.72 -9.11 -11.51
CA LEU A 39 3.79 -10.57 -11.54
C LEU A 39 3.87 -11.12 -10.12
N GLU A 40 3.15 -12.20 -9.83
CA GLU A 40 3.44 -13.06 -8.67
C GLU A 40 4.64 -13.96 -9.01
N LEU A 41 5.65 -13.97 -8.14
CA LEU A 41 6.82 -14.84 -8.26
C LEU A 41 6.74 -15.96 -7.23
N ASN A 42 7.40 -17.09 -7.50
CA ASN A 42 7.60 -18.19 -6.54
C ASN A 42 6.29 -18.74 -5.90
N GLY A 43 5.16 -18.68 -6.61
CA GLY A 43 3.85 -19.05 -6.05
C GLY A 43 3.40 -18.10 -4.92
N ASN A 44 3.78 -16.83 -5.02
CA ASN A 44 3.55 -15.77 -4.04
C ASN A 44 4.24 -16.00 -2.67
N VAL A 45 5.35 -16.74 -2.64
CA VAL A 45 6.16 -17.03 -1.43
C VAL A 45 7.49 -16.27 -1.48
N PRO A 46 7.84 -15.47 -0.46
CA PRO A 46 9.14 -14.78 -0.41
C PRO A 46 10.37 -15.68 -0.54
N TYR A 47 11.47 -15.10 -1.04
CA TYR A 47 12.81 -15.67 -0.99
C TYR A 47 13.54 -15.26 0.30
N PHE A 48 12.85 -15.31 1.44
CA PHE A 48 13.47 -15.02 2.74
C PHE A 48 14.35 -16.20 3.17
N GLU A 49 15.59 -15.87 3.54
CA GLU A 49 16.54 -16.78 4.17
C GLU A 49 16.91 -16.25 5.56
N GLY A 50 17.43 -17.13 6.41
CA GLY A 50 17.91 -16.77 7.75
C GLY A 50 16.85 -16.91 8.84
N GLU A 51 16.83 -15.97 9.77
CA GLU A 51 16.01 -16.02 10.98
C GLU A 51 14.53 -15.70 10.68
N THR A 52 13.64 -16.49 11.29
CA THR A 52 12.17 -16.38 11.14
C THR A 52 11.49 -15.89 12.41
N ASP A 53 12.24 -15.65 13.49
CA ASP A 53 11.76 -15.15 14.78
C ASP A 53 12.36 -13.76 14.97
N LEU A 54 11.67 -12.74 14.45
CA LEU A 54 12.11 -11.34 14.43
C LEU A 54 11.18 -10.49 15.32
N PRO A 55 11.38 -10.51 16.66
CA PRO A 55 10.42 -9.95 17.62
C PRO A 55 10.57 -8.43 17.88
N GLU A 56 11.52 -7.76 17.25
CA GLU A 56 11.75 -6.32 17.37
C GLU A 56 11.70 -5.65 15.99
N GLY A 57 11.06 -4.47 15.91
CA GLY A 57 10.97 -3.71 14.68
C GLY A 57 12.32 -3.13 14.25
N TYR A 58 12.61 -3.18 12.95
CA TYR A 58 13.82 -2.58 12.37
C TYR A 58 13.61 -2.13 10.93
N GLU A 59 14.51 -1.27 10.46
CA GLU A 59 14.66 -0.90 9.06
C GLU A 59 16.15 -0.90 8.66
N SER A 60 16.44 -1.23 7.41
CA SER A 60 17.81 -1.33 6.87
C SER A 60 17.80 -1.02 5.38
N TYR A 61 18.63 -0.05 4.98
CA TYR A 61 18.69 0.47 3.62
C TYR A 61 20.10 0.28 3.04
N THR A 62 20.20 -0.26 1.83
CA THR A 62 21.49 -0.35 1.12
C THR A 62 21.94 1.05 0.72
N SER A 63 23.19 1.42 1.02
CA SER A 63 23.77 2.68 0.56
C SER A 63 23.68 2.81 -0.97
N LEU A 64 23.47 4.04 -1.46
CA LEU A 64 23.42 4.33 -2.89
C LEU A 64 24.66 3.82 -3.62
N ASP A 65 24.47 3.30 -4.84
CA ASP A 65 25.58 2.88 -5.69
C ASP A 65 26.29 4.07 -6.36
N LEU A 66 27.30 3.78 -7.19
CA LEU A 66 28.09 4.82 -7.87
C LEU A 66 27.30 5.65 -8.91
N LEU A 67 26.08 5.23 -9.26
CA LEU A 67 25.15 5.96 -10.13
C LEU A 67 24.04 6.67 -9.32
N GLY A 68 24.12 6.63 -7.98
CA GLY A 68 23.11 7.23 -7.09
C GLY A 68 21.84 6.40 -6.97
N ARG A 69 21.88 5.10 -7.32
CA ARG A 69 20.70 4.22 -7.32
C ARG A 69 20.53 3.55 -5.96
N CYS A 70 19.28 3.44 -5.51
CA CYS A 70 18.96 2.65 -4.31
C CYS A 70 19.27 1.16 -4.52
N GLY A 71 19.76 0.48 -3.49
CA GLY A 71 19.79 -0.97 -3.43
C GLY A 71 18.54 -1.53 -2.73
N THR A 72 18.64 -2.76 -2.20
CA THR A 72 17.59 -3.37 -1.40
C THR A 72 17.31 -2.56 -0.12
N ALA A 73 16.03 -2.50 0.27
CA ALA A 73 15.59 -2.12 1.61
C ALA A 73 14.91 -3.32 2.28
N GLU A 74 15.13 -3.53 3.59
CA GLU A 74 14.45 -4.55 4.40
C GLU A 74 13.99 -3.92 5.73
N ALA A 75 12.85 -4.36 6.24
CA ALA A 75 12.35 -4.03 7.56
C ALA A 75 11.72 -5.26 8.24
N CYS A 76 11.74 -5.27 9.57
CA CYS A 76 10.70 -5.95 10.34
C CYS A 76 9.69 -4.88 10.75
N VAL A 77 8.55 -4.83 10.08
CA VAL A 77 7.53 -3.80 10.29
C VAL A 77 6.70 -4.18 11.50
N GLY A 78 6.68 -3.30 12.51
CA GLY A 78 5.93 -3.45 13.76
C GLY A 78 5.20 -2.17 14.14
N ARG A 79 4.44 -2.18 15.24
CA ARG A 79 3.79 -0.96 15.75
C ARG A 79 4.79 0.09 16.26
N ASP A 80 6.01 -0.33 16.54
CA ASP A 80 7.16 0.45 16.96
C ASP A 80 7.90 1.14 15.80
N THR A 81 7.86 0.56 14.59
CA THR A 81 8.36 1.22 13.37
C THR A 81 7.37 2.22 12.78
N MET A 82 6.07 2.04 13.04
CA MET A 82 5.02 2.87 12.45
C MET A 82 5.02 4.34 12.91
N PRO A 83 4.58 5.28 12.05
CA PRO A 83 4.57 6.70 12.37
C PRO A 83 3.58 7.06 13.49
N THR A 84 4.03 7.95 14.37
CA THR A 84 3.24 8.53 15.48
C THR A 84 2.91 10.02 15.29
N GLY A 85 3.24 10.58 14.12
CA GLY A 85 3.07 12.00 13.79
C GLY A 85 2.82 12.21 12.29
N GLU A 86 2.90 13.47 11.84
CA GLU A 86 2.67 13.84 10.43
C GLU A 86 3.87 13.46 9.53
N ARG A 87 3.60 13.18 8.25
CA ARG A 87 4.63 12.91 7.23
C ARG A 87 5.37 14.19 6.88
N GLY A 88 6.70 14.12 6.87
CA GLY A 88 7.58 15.23 6.48
C GLY A 88 7.60 15.48 4.96
N ASP A 89 8.16 16.62 4.59
CA ASP A 89 8.43 16.92 3.18
C ASP A 89 9.64 16.13 2.67
N ILE A 90 9.55 15.71 1.40
CA ILE A 90 10.58 14.97 0.66
C ILE A 90 10.91 15.64 -0.69
N SER A 91 10.34 16.82 -0.97
CA SER A 91 10.38 17.50 -2.27
C SER A 91 11.80 17.80 -2.78
N GLU A 92 12.77 18.00 -1.89
CA GLU A 92 14.17 18.25 -2.25
C GLU A 92 14.91 17.00 -2.79
N ILE A 93 14.40 15.79 -2.54
CA ILE A 93 15.03 14.54 -3.01
C ILE A 93 14.74 14.34 -4.49
N HIS A 94 15.78 14.09 -5.28
CA HIS A 94 15.69 13.82 -6.72
C HIS A 94 16.47 12.53 -7.01
N PRO A 95 15.81 11.36 -7.02
CA PRO A 95 16.46 10.06 -7.21
C PRO A 95 17.17 9.92 -8.57
N SER A 96 17.91 8.83 -8.74
CA SER A 96 18.54 8.48 -10.01
C SER A 96 17.52 8.49 -11.16
N GLY A 97 17.90 9.12 -12.27
CA GLY A 97 17.05 9.22 -13.47
C GLY A 97 15.78 10.07 -13.29
N TRP A 98 15.77 11.02 -12.35
CA TRP A 98 14.62 11.93 -12.20
C TRP A 98 14.50 12.91 -13.39
N ASP A 99 13.51 12.68 -14.26
CA ASP A 99 13.19 13.54 -15.41
C ASP A 99 11.67 13.73 -15.53
N GLN A 100 11.13 14.72 -14.81
CA GLN A 100 9.69 14.87 -14.56
C GLN A 100 8.95 15.51 -15.74
N GLU A 101 7.93 14.82 -16.24
CA GLU A 101 6.94 15.35 -17.19
C GLU A 101 5.50 15.24 -16.64
N PHE A 102 4.56 15.93 -17.30
CA PHE A 102 3.16 16.02 -16.90
C PHE A 102 2.21 15.61 -18.03
N TYR A 103 1.22 14.78 -17.70
CA TYR A 103 0.29 14.15 -18.64
C TYR A 103 -1.16 14.27 -18.18
N ASP A 104 -2.04 14.76 -19.05
CA ASP A 104 -3.47 15.00 -18.79
C ASP A 104 -4.30 13.75 -18.44
N PHE A 105 -3.76 12.55 -18.72
CA PHE A 105 -4.36 11.25 -18.41
C PHE A 105 -3.73 10.55 -17.20
N VAL A 106 -2.75 11.16 -16.53
CA VAL A 106 -2.16 10.66 -15.28
C VAL A 106 -2.82 11.38 -14.11
N GLU A 107 -3.16 10.65 -13.05
CA GLU A 107 -3.78 11.25 -11.87
C GLU A 107 -2.80 12.24 -11.19
N ASN A 108 -3.28 13.46 -10.90
CA ASN A 108 -2.45 14.59 -10.46
C ASN A 108 -1.37 15.03 -11.48
N GLU A 109 -1.51 14.61 -12.74
CA GLU A 109 -0.72 14.94 -13.94
C GLU A 109 0.77 14.51 -13.90
N ALA A 110 1.43 14.47 -12.75
CA ALA A 110 2.84 14.13 -12.63
C ALA A 110 3.11 12.64 -12.90
N LEU A 111 3.96 12.33 -13.90
CA LEU A 111 4.40 10.95 -14.19
C LEU A 111 5.11 10.30 -13.00
N TYR A 112 6.21 10.91 -12.54
CA TYR A 112 7.03 10.34 -11.49
C TYR A 112 6.61 10.78 -10.10
N ASN A 113 6.78 9.87 -9.15
CA ASN A 113 6.67 10.07 -7.72
C ASN A 113 8.04 9.73 -7.11
N ARG A 114 8.38 10.40 -6.01
CA ARG A 114 9.50 10.01 -5.15
C ARG A 114 9.03 8.78 -4.38
N SER A 115 9.19 7.63 -5.01
CA SER A 115 8.54 6.39 -4.60
C SER A 115 9.37 5.74 -3.51
N HIS A 116 8.75 5.56 -2.34
CA HIS A 116 9.35 4.89 -1.20
C HIS A 116 9.56 3.40 -1.53
N LEU A 117 10.73 2.82 -1.23
CA LEU A 117 10.92 1.37 -1.28
C LEU A 117 10.20 0.69 -0.10
N ILE A 118 10.24 1.32 1.07
CA ILE A 118 9.41 0.98 2.23
C ILE A 118 8.63 2.23 2.61
N GLY A 119 7.31 2.18 2.39
CA GLY A 119 6.40 3.29 2.59
C GLY A 119 6.43 3.87 3.99
N TRP A 120 6.33 5.20 4.07
CA TRP A 120 6.28 5.96 5.34
C TRP A 120 5.25 5.42 6.35
N GLN A 121 4.13 4.85 5.89
CA GLN A 121 3.12 4.26 6.78
C GLN A 121 3.60 3.02 7.56
N LEU A 122 4.73 2.42 7.17
CA LEU A 122 5.31 1.23 7.76
C LEU A 122 6.47 1.55 8.71
N THR A 123 7.36 2.49 8.33
CA THR A 123 8.60 2.80 9.08
C THR A 123 8.78 4.26 9.49
N ALA A 124 7.80 5.14 9.24
CA ALA A 124 7.88 6.58 9.49
C ALA A 124 9.00 7.35 8.76
N GLU A 125 9.79 6.68 7.91
CA GLU A 125 10.94 7.26 7.22
C GLU A 125 10.52 8.24 6.11
N ASN A 126 11.17 9.40 6.07
CA ASN A 126 10.79 10.54 5.23
C ASN A 126 11.76 10.71 4.05
N ALA A 127 12.69 11.65 4.15
CA ALA A 127 13.56 12.10 3.06
C ALA A 127 14.87 11.30 2.95
N ASN A 128 14.81 9.99 3.19
CA ASN A 128 15.97 9.11 3.08
C ASN A 128 16.25 8.80 1.60
N GLU A 129 17.36 9.34 1.07
CA GLU A 129 17.79 9.13 -0.31
C GLU A 129 17.96 7.64 -0.68
N ALA A 130 18.32 6.78 0.27
CA ALA A 130 18.47 5.34 0.08
C ALA A 130 17.15 4.55 0.14
N ASN A 131 16.02 5.24 0.34
CA ASN A 131 14.67 4.68 0.34
C ASN A 131 13.77 5.27 -0.77
N LEU A 132 14.31 6.11 -1.67
CA LEU A 132 13.50 6.86 -2.65
C LEU A 132 13.99 6.62 -4.08
N ILE A 133 13.12 6.07 -4.93
CA ILE A 133 13.39 5.84 -6.36
C ILE A 133 12.50 6.70 -7.27
N THR A 134 12.91 6.87 -8.51
CA THR A 134 12.08 7.41 -9.60
C THR A 134 11.04 6.36 -9.99
N GLY A 135 9.88 6.37 -9.31
CA GLY A 135 8.76 5.47 -9.59
C GLY A 135 7.64 6.18 -10.33
N THR A 136 6.98 5.51 -11.26
CA THR A 136 5.77 6.01 -11.93
C THR A 136 4.59 6.11 -10.95
N ARG A 137 3.63 7.01 -11.23
CA ARG A 137 2.39 7.15 -10.46
C ARG A 137 1.64 5.81 -10.38
N HIS A 138 1.53 5.10 -11.51
CA HIS A 138 0.88 3.79 -11.57
C HIS A 138 1.57 2.75 -10.66
N MET A 139 2.89 2.54 -10.78
CA MET A 139 3.60 1.60 -9.90
C MET A 139 3.43 1.98 -8.42
N ASN A 140 3.64 3.26 -8.10
CA ASN A 140 3.60 3.76 -6.72
C ASN A 140 2.21 3.63 -6.08
N ALA A 141 1.16 4.08 -6.77
CA ALA A 141 -0.17 4.25 -6.18
C ALA A 141 -1.14 3.12 -6.49
N ASP A 142 -1.03 2.47 -7.66
CA ASP A 142 -1.99 1.45 -8.09
C ASP A 142 -1.50 0.02 -7.80
N ILE A 143 -0.22 -0.15 -7.40
CA ILE A 143 0.40 -1.47 -7.14
C ILE A 143 1.07 -1.52 -5.76
N MET A 144 2.01 -0.61 -5.47
CA MET A 144 2.76 -0.66 -4.21
C MET A 144 1.89 -0.29 -3.00
N GLU A 145 1.17 0.83 -3.07
CA GLU A 145 0.36 1.33 -1.94
C GLU A 145 -0.70 0.32 -1.43
N PRO A 146 -1.45 -0.41 -2.27
CA PRO A 146 -2.37 -1.44 -1.81
C PRO A 146 -1.69 -2.57 -1.01
N LEU A 147 -0.51 -3.04 -1.47
CA LEU A 147 0.27 -4.07 -0.78
C LEU A 147 0.83 -3.56 0.55
N GLU A 148 1.33 -2.31 0.57
CA GLU A 148 1.78 -1.66 1.81
C GLU A 148 0.63 -1.44 2.80
N SER A 149 -0.55 -1.08 2.32
CA SER A 149 -1.73 -0.88 3.16
C SER A 149 -2.28 -2.19 3.73
N GLU A 150 -2.16 -3.32 3.01
CA GLU A 150 -2.46 -4.66 3.56
C GLU A 150 -1.53 -5.01 4.74
N VAL A 151 -0.21 -4.86 4.54
CA VAL A 151 0.82 -5.02 5.60
C VAL A 151 0.53 -4.10 6.78
N GLY A 152 0.26 -2.83 6.49
CA GLY A 152 -0.02 -1.80 7.49
C GLY A 152 -1.23 -2.14 8.35
N SER A 153 -2.36 -2.49 7.72
CA SER A 153 -3.58 -2.80 8.47
C SER A 153 -3.52 -4.17 9.17
N TYR A 154 -2.70 -5.13 8.70
CA TYR A 154 -2.37 -6.33 9.46
C TYR A 154 -1.65 -5.99 10.78
N VAL A 155 -0.54 -5.24 10.72
CA VAL A 155 0.26 -4.86 11.90
C VAL A 155 -0.57 -3.99 12.86
N ARG A 156 -1.36 -3.04 12.34
CA ARG A 156 -2.28 -2.22 13.14
C ARG A 156 -3.31 -3.09 13.87
N ARG A 157 -3.97 -4.03 13.19
CA ARG A 157 -5.04 -4.86 13.76
C ARG A 157 -4.55 -5.93 14.74
N THR A 158 -3.42 -6.58 14.45
CA THR A 158 -2.92 -7.71 15.24
C THR A 158 -1.93 -7.29 16.33
N GLY A 159 -1.08 -6.30 16.06
CA GLY A 159 0.12 -6.02 16.85
C GLY A 159 1.29 -6.96 16.58
N ASN A 160 1.15 -7.87 15.60
CA ASN A 160 2.22 -8.73 15.08
C ASN A 160 3.15 -7.95 14.15
N HIS A 161 4.26 -8.57 13.76
CA HIS A 161 5.24 -8.05 12.83
C HIS A 161 5.14 -8.66 11.43
N VAL A 162 5.69 -7.95 10.44
CA VAL A 162 5.85 -8.44 9.07
C VAL A 162 7.31 -8.23 8.63
N ARG A 163 8.00 -9.32 8.26
CA ARG A 163 9.27 -9.22 7.54
C ARG A 163 8.98 -8.73 6.14
N TYR A 164 9.59 -7.61 5.75
CA TYR A 164 9.28 -6.87 4.54
C TYR A 164 10.57 -6.52 3.80
N ARG A 165 10.63 -6.78 2.49
CA ARG A 165 11.80 -6.46 1.66
C ARG A 165 11.37 -5.92 0.32
N VAL A 166 12.02 -4.86 -0.14
CA VAL A 166 11.84 -4.31 -1.48
C VAL A 166 13.18 -4.13 -2.17
N THR A 167 13.32 -4.73 -3.34
CA THR A 167 14.54 -4.68 -4.18
C THR A 167 14.22 -4.01 -5.52
N PRO A 168 14.72 -2.79 -5.77
CA PRO A 168 14.64 -2.18 -7.10
C PRO A 168 15.51 -2.95 -8.10
N VAL A 169 14.98 -3.11 -9.32
CA VAL A 169 15.64 -3.84 -10.40
C VAL A 169 16.03 -2.89 -11.51
N PHE A 170 17.35 -2.74 -11.71
CA PHE A 170 17.93 -2.00 -12.83
C PHE A 170 18.56 -2.98 -13.80
N LYS A 171 18.54 -2.64 -15.10
CA LYS A 171 19.30 -3.37 -16.13
C LYS A 171 20.57 -2.58 -16.43
N ASP A 172 21.72 -3.25 -16.39
CA ASP A 172 23.02 -2.65 -16.65
C ASP A 172 23.23 -1.33 -15.87
N ASP A 173 23.60 -0.24 -16.56
CA ASP A 173 23.84 1.10 -15.99
C ASP A 173 22.59 2.00 -15.99
N GLU A 174 21.38 1.45 -16.17
CA GLU A 174 20.13 2.22 -16.16
C GLU A 174 19.91 2.99 -14.85
N LEU A 175 19.46 4.24 -14.96
CA LEU A 175 19.24 5.13 -13.82
C LEU A 175 17.84 5.02 -13.21
N VAL A 176 16.85 4.53 -13.98
CA VAL A 176 15.48 4.26 -13.49
C VAL A 176 15.28 2.76 -13.39
N ALA A 177 14.72 2.30 -12.26
CA ALA A 177 14.42 0.89 -12.08
C ALA A 177 13.33 0.45 -13.05
N ARG A 178 13.47 -0.74 -13.64
CA ARG A 178 12.47 -1.42 -14.47
C ARG A 178 11.23 -1.84 -13.67
N GLY A 179 11.39 -1.97 -12.35
CA GLY A 179 10.37 -2.36 -11.39
C GLY A 179 10.98 -2.62 -10.02
N VAL A 180 10.15 -3.01 -9.07
CA VAL A 180 10.55 -3.43 -7.72
C VAL A 180 10.05 -4.84 -7.44
N LEU A 181 10.90 -5.69 -6.86
CA LEU A 181 10.45 -6.93 -6.23
C LEU A 181 10.09 -6.63 -4.78
N MET A 182 8.84 -6.87 -4.41
CA MET A 182 8.28 -6.69 -3.07
C MET A 182 8.01 -8.07 -2.45
N GLU A 183 8.45 -8.25 -1.22
CA GLU A 183 8.35 -9.51 -0.48
C GLU A 183 7.87 -9.22 0.95
N ALA A 184 6.85 -9.95 1.40
CA ALA A 184 6.30 -9.80 2.74
C ALA A 184 5.92 -11.16 3.34
N GLU A 185 6.18 -11.35 4.64
CA GLU A 185 5.73 -12.51 5.43
C GLU A 185 5.47 -12.09 6.89
N SER A 186 4.28 -12.39 7.42
CA SER A 186 3.95 -12.16 8.82
C SER A 186 4.70 -13.12 9.75
N VAL A 187 5.31 -12.58 10.80
CA VAL A 187 6.31 -13.30 11.62
C VAL A 187 5.65 -14.29 12.58
N GLU A 188 4.79 -13.80 13.49
CA GLU A 188 4.25 -14.59 14.61
C GLU A 188 3.22 -15.65 14.20
N ASP A 189 2.63 -15.53 13.01
CA ASP A 189 1.70 -16.51 12.45
C ASP A 189 2.27 -17.34 11.29
N GLY A 190 3.56 -17.15 10.94
CA GLY A 190 4.27 -17.92 9.92
C GLY A 190 3.72 -17.73 8.50
N GLY A 191 3.45 -16.48 8.12
CA GLY A 191 2.92 -16.12 6.80
C GLY A 191 1.45 -16.52 6.60
N ALA A 192 0.68 -16.70 7.68
CA ALA A 192 -0.74 -17.03 7.60
C ALA A 192 -1.63 -15.79 7.43
N GLY A 193 -1.19 -14.63 7.94
CA GLY A 193 -1.89 -13.35 7.81
C GLY A 193 -1.44 -12.52 6.61
N ILE A 194 -0.13 -12.44 6.36
CA ILE A 194 0.49 -11.76 5.22
C ILE A 194 1.51 -12.70 4.60
N ARG A 195 1.39 -12.97 3.29
CA ARG A 195 2.48 -13.55 2.51
C ARG A 195 2.35 -13.21 1.04
N PHE A 196 3.35 -12.50 0.49
CA PHE A 196 3.43 -12.25 -0.95
C PHE A 196 4.86 -12.11 -1.47
N CYS A 197 5.05 -12.37 -2.77
CA CYS A 197 6.27 -12.15 -3.52
C CYS A 197 5.88 -11.64 -4.91
N VAL A 198 5.95 -10.32 -5.10
CA VAL A 198 5.38 -9.61 -6.26
C VAL A 198 6.42 -8.73 -6.93
N TYR A 199 6.60 -8.86 -8.24
CA TYR A 199 7.36 -7.89 -9.04
C TYR A 199 6.41 -6.85 -9.66
N ALA A 200 6.48 -5.61 -9.19
CA ALA A 200 5.73 -4.48 -9.75
C ALA A 200 6.55 -3.79 -10.83
N TYR A 201 6.02 -3.69 -12.06
CA TYR A 201 6.70 -3.01 -13.15
C TYR A 201 6.63 -1.48 -13.00
N ASN A 202 7.74 -0.80 -13.25
CA ASN A 202 7.81 0.66 -13.23
C ASN A 202 7.36 1.25 -14.57
N VAL A 203 6.06 1.11 -14.86
CA VAL A 203 5.42 1.50 -16.12
C VAL A 203 4.22 2.40 -15.85
N GLN A 204 3.92 3.30 -16.79
CA GLN A 204 2.70 4.11 -16.75
C GLN A 204 1.91 3.87 -18.06
N PRO A 205 0.66 3.39 -18.00
CA PRO A 205 -0.19 3.25 -19.19
C PRO A 205 -0.24 4.56 -19.99
N GLY A 206 0.07 4.49 -21.29
CA GLY A 206 0.11 5.64 -22.19
C GLY A 206 1.45 6.42 -22.22
N VAL A 207 2.49 5.97 -21.52
CA VAL A 207 3.83 6.60 -21.51
C VAL A 207 4.91 5.56 -21.83
N GLU A 208 5.89 5.96 -22.65
CA GLU A 208 7.14 5.23 -22.86
C GLU A 208 8.26 5.89 -22.05
N ILE A 209 9.15 5.08 -21.48
CA ILE A 209 10.25 5.51 -20.60
C ILE A 209 11.59 5.01 -21.15
N ASN A 210 12.56 5.92 -21.27
CA ASN A 210 13.97 5.57 -21.40
C ASN A 210 14.59 5.37 -20.02
N TYR A 211 14.71 4.12 -19.59
CA TYR A 211 15.23 3.77 -18.26
C TYR A 211 16.72 4.12 -18.07
N GLU A 212 17.48 4.32 -19.17
CA GLU A 212 18.86 4.80 -19.09
C GLU A 212 18.95 6.22 -18.51
N THR A 213 17.96 7.08 -18.76
CA THR A 213 18.04 8.52 -18.41
C THR A 213 16.84 9.06 -17.62
N GLY A 214 15.71 8.36 -17.59
CA GLY A 214 14.42 8.83 -17.07
C GLY A 214 13.53 9.56 -18.07
N ALA A 215 14.10 9.96 -19.21
CA ALA A 215 13.38 10.69 -20.25
C ALA A 215 12.19 9.87 -20.75
N ASN A 216 11.06 10.52 -20.98
CA ASN A 216 9.79 9.85 -21.23
C ASN A 216 8.92 10.64 -22.21
N TRP A 217 7.97 9.98 -22.83
CA TRP A 217 7.05 10.60 -23.79
C TRP A 217 5.71 9.85 -23.85
N LYS A 218 4.65 10.56 -24.25
CA LYS A 218 3.34 9.95 -24.52
C LYS A 218 3.48 8.89 -25.62
N ASN A 219 3.03 7.66 -25.34
CA ASN A 219 3.01 6.60 -26.34
C ASN A 219 2.09 7.01 -27.50
N GLY A 220 2.60 6.91 -28.74
CA GLY A 220 1.87 7.26 -29.95
C GLY A 220 0.77 6.25 -30.33
N GLN A 221 0.71 5.10 -29.66
CA GLN A 221 -0.32 4.08 -29.85
C GLN A 221 -1.28 4.06 -28.65
N SER A 222 -2.56 4.23 -28.94
CA SER A 222 -3.64 4.10 -27.95
C SER A 222 -3.86 2.63 -27.60
N THR A 223 -3.11 2.10 -26.63
CA THR A 223 -3.39 0.80 -26.04
C THR A 223 -4.56 0.90 -25.07
N GLN A 224 -5.73 0.56 -25.60
CA GLN A 224 -6.89 0.16 -24.83
C GLN A 224 -6.49 -0.92 -23.83
N THR A 225 -6.90 -0.78 -22.56
CA THR A 225 -6.63 -1.75 -21.49
C THR A 225 -7.49 -3.00 -21.67
N ASP A 226 -7.10 -3.86 -22.61
CA ASP A 226 -7.49 -5.25 -22.61
C ASP A 226 -6.56 -6.01 -21.65
N VAL A 227 -7.15 -6.70 -20.66
CA VAL A 227 -6.44 -7.69 -19.85
C VAL A 227 -6.00 -8.84 -20.76
N LEU A 228 -4.74 -8.81 -21.18
CA LEU A 228 -4.14 -9.88 -21.95
C LEU A 228 -3.80 -11.06 -21.04
N ASP A 229 -4.59 -12.12 -21.20
CA ASP A 229 -4.34 -13.46 -20.69
C ASP A 229 -2.90 -13.90 -21.00
N ALA A 230 -2.10 -14.15 -19.96
CA ALA A 230 -0.70 -14.55 -20.07
C ALA A 230 -0.49 -16.02 -20.47
N SER A 231 -1.45 -16.61 -21.18
CA SER A 231 -1.39 -17.92 -21.85
C SER A 231 -0.40 -17.93 -23.05
N ALA A 232 0.87 -17.54 -22.82
CA ALA A 232 1.89 -17.49 -23.89
C ALA A 232 3.36 -17.65 -23.43
N VAL A 233 3.65 -18.36 -22.34
CA VAL A 233 5.02 -18.84 -22.05
C VAL A 233 5.01 -20.36 -21.87
N ASN A 234 5.68 -21.09 -22.77
CA ASN A 234 5.67 -22.56 -22.78
C ASN A 234 6.76 -23.12 -21.85
N GLY A 235 6.37 -23.89 -20.82
CA GLY A 235 7.26 -24.70 -19.99
C GLY A 235 6.53 -25.37 -18.82
N ASP A 236 6.40 -26.69 -18.85
CA ASP A 236 5.62 -27.53 -17.90
C ASP A 236 5.95 -27.33 -16.40
N VAL A 237 4.94 -27.07 -15.53
CA VAL A 237 4.42 -27.95 -14.45
C VAL A 237 3.04 -27.43 -13.93
N PRO A 238 2.26 -28.07 -12.98
CA PRO A 238 0.80 -28.11 -13.06
C PRO A 238 0.04 -27.12 -12.13
N ALA A 239 -1.27 -26.99 -12.37
CA ALA A 239 -2.14 -25.98 -11.79
C ALA A 239 -2.91 -26.39 -10.51
N GLU A 240 -2.91 -25.50 -9.52
CA GLU A 240 -3.92 -25.27 -8.45
C GLU A 240 -3.73 -23.80 -7.97
N THR A 241 -4.69 -22.94 -7.62
CA THR A 241 -6.15 -22.89 -7.85
C THR A 241 -6.56 -21.40 -7.81
N LEU A 242 -7.18 -20.86 -8.87
CA LEU A 242 -7.73 -19.49 -8.87
C LEU A 242 -9.21 -19.50 -8.42
N LEU A 243 -9.58 -18.57 -7.53
CA LEU A 243 -10.98 -18.35 -7.14
C LEU A 243 -11.65 -17.32 -8.07
N PRO A 244 -12.85 -17.58 -8.63
CA PRO A 244 -13.50 -16.68 -9.57
C PRO A 244 -14.43 -15.67 -8.88
N ALA A 245 -14.32 -14.40 -9.27
CA ALA A 245 -15.32 -13.37 -8.98
C ALA A 245 -16.20 -13.10 -10.22
N ASN A 246 -17.42 -13.66 -10.25
CA ASN A 246 -18.66 -12.89 -10.52
C ASN A 246 -19.89 -13.79 -10.70
N GLY A 247 -21.00 -13.37 -10.07
CA GLY A 247 -22.34 -13.87 -10.34
C GLY A 247 -23.23 -12.73 -10.87
N THR A 248 -23.55 -12.76 -12.16
CA THR A 248 -24.49 -11.82 -12.80
C THR A 248 -25.95 -12.11 -12.44
N LYS A 249 -26.82 -11.08 -12.47
CA LYS A 249 -28.13 -11.16 -13.16
C LYS A 249 -28.85 -9.82 -13.34
N ASP A 250 -29.73 -9.83 -14.32
CA ASP A 250 -30.33 -8.67 -14.99
C ASP A 250 -31.59 -8.08 -14.34
N GLN A 251 -32.09 -7.01 -14.96
CA GLN A 251 -33.35 -6.29 -14.71
C GLN A 251 -34.59 -7.24 -14.89
N GLU A 252 -35.82 -6.99 -14.41
CA GLU A 252 -36.64 -5.79 -14.66
C GLU A 252 -38.02 -5.83 -13.92
N SER A 253 -38.51 -4.65 -13.51
CA SER A 253 -39.93 -4.21 -13.48
C SER A 253 -41.02 -4.68 -12.45
N SER A 254 -41.67 -3.65 -11.89
CA SER A 254 -43.14 -3.45 -11.75
C SER A 254 -43.96 -3.93 -10.52
N ALA A 255 -44.24 -2.95 -9.65
CA ALA A 255 -45.51 -2.58 -8.98
C ALA A 255 -46.70 -3.57 -8.82
N ALA A 256 -47.29 -3.61 -7.61
CA ALA A 256 -48.65 -3.08 -7.36
C ALA A 256 -49.17 -3.21 -5.89
N ASN A 257 -49.78 -2.12 -5.39
CA ASN A 257 -50.99 -2.02 -4.54
C ASN A 257 -51.05 -2.45 -3.04
N ASN A 258 -51.34 -1.42 -2.22
CA ASN A 258 -52.12 -1.37 -0.96
C ASN A 258 -53.62 -1.80 -1.20
N PRO A 259 -54.55 -1.96 -0.21
CA PRO A 259 -54.71 -1.13 1.00
C PRO A 259 -55.30 -1.79 2.29
N ASP A 260 -55.73 -0.93 3.23
CA ASP A 260 -56.68 -1.09 4.36
C ASP A 260 -56.25 -1.78 5.69
N ALA A 261 -56.77 -1.41 6.89
CA ALA A 261 -57.31 -0.14 7.44
C ALA A 261 -57.66 -0.31 8.96
N ALA A 262 -57.60 0.78 9.76
CA ALA A 262 -58.09 0.92 11.18
C ALA A 262 -57.41 0.02 12.26
N GLY A 263 -57.33 0.32 13.57
CA GLY A 263 -57.83 1.40 14.45
C GLY A 263 -57.75 0.94 15.94
N ILE A 264 -57.88 1.70 17.04
CA ILE A 264 -58.08 3.13 17.41
C ILE A 264 -57.65 3.31 18.91
N ALA A 265 -57.05 4.46 19.29
CA ALA A 265 -57.03 5.16 20.62
C ALA A 265 -55.59 5.56 21.07
N ALA A 266 -55.24 6.82 21.37
CA ALA A 266 -55.72 7.74 22.44
C ALA A 266 -55.33 7.25 23.86
N SER A 267 -54.76 8.05 24.78
CA SER A 267 -54.70 9.52 24.89
C SER A 267 -53.59 10.05 25.84
N SER A 268 -53.19 11.33 25.68
CA SER A 268 -52.82 12.36 26.71
C SER A 268 -51.87 12.00 27.88
N GLU A 269 -50.89 12.81 28.28
CA GLU A 269 -50.98 14.21 28.77
C GLU A 269 -49.60 14.93 28.73
N ALA A 270 -49.57 16.24 29.01
CA ALA A 270 -48.36 17.06 29.10
C ALA A 270 -48.38 17.96 30.35
N ALA A 271 -47.23 18.19 30.98
CA ALA A 271 -46.92 19.42 31.74
C ALA A 271 -45.43 19.52 32.16
N GLU A 272 -44.94 20.77 32.21
CA GLU A 272 -43.60 21.22 32.62
C GLU A 272 -43.40 21.11 34.16
N ARG A 273 -42.19 21.18 34.76
CA ARG A 273 -41.35 22.40 34.88
C ARG A 273 -40.11 22.20 35.79
N ALA A 274 -39.00 22.87 35.41
CA ALA A 274 -37.82 23.43 36.13
C ALA A 274 -37.59 23.16 37.66
N ASP A 275 -36.38 23.27 38.25
CA ASP A 275 -35.07 23.80 37.82
C ASP A 275 -33.93 23.32 38.80
N GLU A 276 -32.71 23.84 38.59
CA GLU A 276 -31.52 23.89 39.47
C GLU A 276 -30.47 22.76 39.44
N ALA A 277 -29.21 23.19 39.65
CA ALA A 277 -28.02 22.62 39.03
C ALA A 277 -27.01 22.00 40.02
N ALA A 278 -26.17 21.09 39.51
CA ALA A 278 -24.82 20.84 40.01
C ALA A 278 -23.90 20.33 38.88
N GLU A 279 -22.63 20.71 38.94
CA GLU A 279 -21.61 20.41 37.93
C GLU A 279 -21.10 18.96 38.03
N ASN A 280 -20.89 18.28 36.89
CA ASN A 280 -19.59 17.72 36.51
C ASN A 280 -19.63 17.21 35.06
N GLY A 281 -18.51 17.24 34.35
CA GLY A 281 -18.43 16.78 32.96
C GLY A 281 -18.23 15.26 32.83
N THR A 282 -18.68 14.69 31.73
CA THR A 282 -18.22 13.40 31.19
C THR A 282 -18.43 13.44 29.67
N ALA A 283 -17.35 13.23 28.90
CA ALA A 283 -17.46 13.02 27.47
C ALA A 283 -18.09 11.65 27.23
N SER A 284 -19.05 11.54 26.30
CA SER A 284 -19.71 10.26 26.02
C SER A 284 -18.71 9.25 25.47
N GLU A 285 -18.56 8.12 26.16
CA GLU A 285 -17.85 6.95 25.68
C GLU A 285 -18.46 6.50 24.34
N SER A 286 -17.62 6.39 23.31
CA SER A 286 -18.03 5.89 22.00
C SER A 286 -18.14 4.37 22.04
N GLU A 287 -19.37 3.85 22.10
CA GLU A 287 -19.63 2.43 21.95
C GLU A 287 -19.21 1.94 20.55
N SER A 288 -18.38 0.89 20.51
CA SER A 288 -17.92 0.22 19.29
C SER A 288 -19.03 -0.60 18.64
N VAL A 289 -20.05 0.09 18.11
CA VAL A 289 -21.21 -0.52 17.45
C VAL A 289 -20.98 -0.58 15.93
N GLU A 290 -20.81 -1.80 15.42
CA GLU A 290 -20.76 -2.11 14.00
C GLU A 290 -21.99 -1.58 13.25
N ARG A 291 -21.78 -0.99 12.08
CA ARG A 291 -22.83 -0.50 11.18
C ARG A 291 -22.33 -0.38 9.75
N ASP A 292 -23.27 -0.17 8.83
CA ASP A 292 -22.96 0.13 7.43
C ASP A 292 -22.48 1.58 7.27
N TYR A 293 -21.44 1.74 6.47
CA TYR A 293 -20.85 3.02 6.05
C TYR A 293 -20.65 3.00 4.52
N VAL A 294 -20.56 4.19 3.93
CA VAL A 294 -20.17 4.37 2.52
C VAL A 294 -18.85 5.13 2.45
N LEU A 295 -17.87 4.54 1.80
CA LEU A 295 -16.53 5.11 1.65
C LEU A 295 -16.40 5.87 0.33
N ASN A 296 -15.70 7.00 0.37
CA ASN A 296 -15.12 7.66 -0.79
C ASN A 296 -13.61 7.40 -0.74
N THR A 297 -13.14 6.41 -1.52
CA THR A 297 -11.75 5.96 -1.52
C THR A 297 -10.80 7.07 -1.99
N GLY A 298 -11.16 7.80 -3.04
CA GLY A 298 -10.34 8.89 -3.58
C GLY A 298 -10.23 10.13 -2.68
N SER A 299 -11.21 10.41 -1.81
CA SER A 299 -11.10 11.50 -0.82
C SER A 299 -10.75 11.02 0.59
N ARG A 300 -10.57 9.71 0.79
CA ARG A 300 -10.49 9.00 2.07
C ARG A 300 -11.48 9.50 3.12
N LYS A 301 -12.78 9.54 2.76
CA LYS A 301 -13.87 9.95 3.67
C LYS A 301 -14.95 8.90 3.78
N PHE A 302 -15.50 8.73 4.98
CA PHE A 302 -16.62 7.81 5.21
C PHE A 302 -17.91 8.54 5.60
N HIS A 303 -19.02 7.97 5.19
CA HIS A 303 -20.35 8.56 5.23
C HIS A 303 -21.35 7.57 5.83
N ASP A 304 -22.41 8.08 6.45
CA ASP A 304 -23.62 7.29 6.69
C ASP A 304 -24.28 6.95 5.34
N PRO A 305 -24.86 5.76 5.13
CA PRO A 305 -25.54 5.40 3.88
C PRO A 305 -26.66 6.35 3.45
N SER A 306 -27.25 7.09 4.38
CA SER A 306 -28.29 8.11 4.12
C SER A 306 -27.74 9.52 3.84
N CYS A 307 -26.42 9.74 3.90
CA CYS A 307 -25.79 11.03 3.68
C CYS A 307 -26.05 11.56 2.27
N SER A 308 -26.51 12.81 2.14
CA SER A 308 -26.79 13.42 0.83
C SER A 308 -25.58 13.44 -0.11
N SER A 309 -24.38 13.68 0.43
CA SER A 309 -23.13 13.72 -0.35
C SER A 309 -22.69 12.35 -0.87
N VAL A 310 -23.29 11.23 -0.43
CA VAL A 310 -23.01 9.92 -1.02
C VAL A 310 -23.37 9.91 -2.51
N GLN A 311 -24.43 10.63 -2.91
CA GLN A 311 -24.88 10.67 -4.31
C GLN A 311 -23.81 11.24 -5.24
N ASP A 312 -22.98 12.16 -4.74
CA ASP A 312 -21.93 12.87 -5.51
C ASP A 312 -20.60 12.09 -5.63
N ILE A 313 -20.43 10.98 -4.90
CA ILE A 313 -19.22 10.14 -4.98
C ILE A 313 -19.22 9.40 -6.34
N SER A 314 -18.13 9.43 -7.10
CA SER A 314 -18.02 8.66 -8.34
C SER A 314 -18.17 7.16 -8.09
N GLY A 315 -18.78 6.42 -9.03
CA GLY A 315 -19.01 4.97 -8.87
C GLY A 315 -17.73 4.15 -8.72
N SER A 316 -16.61 4.62 -9.28
CA SER A 316 -15.27 4.03 -9.12
C SER A 316 -14.68 4.21 -7.71
N ASN A 317 -15.11 5.24 -6.98
CA ASN A 317 -14.54 5.61 -5.70
C ASN A 317 -15.52 5.34 -4.54
N ARG A 318 -16.67 4.73 -4.82
CA ARG A 318 -17.74 4.49 -3.85
C ARG A 318 -17.78 3.03 -3.43
N GLU A 319 -17.42 2.77 -2.18
CA GLU A 319 -17.44 1.44 -1.58
C GLU A 319 -18.43 1.37 -0.42
N SER A 320 -18.92 0.18 -0.08
CA SER A 320 -19.75 -0.06 1.10
C SER A 320 -18.97 -0.91 2.10
N PHE A 321 -18.92 -0.45 3.34
CA PHE A 321 -18.16 -1.07 4.43
C PHE A 321 -19.10 -1.37 5.59
N HIS A 322 -18.96 -2.54 6.22
CA HIS A 322 -19.67 -2.89 7.44
C HIS A 322 -18.65 -3.17 8.54
N GLY A 323 -18.71 -2.39 9.62
CA GLY A 323 -17.76 -2.45 10.72
C GLY A 323 -17.91 -1.26 11.64
N THR A 324 -16.90 -0.96 12.43
CA THR A 324 -16.90 0.12 13.41
C THR A 324 -16.36 1.43 12.85
N ARG A 325 -16.73 2.54 13.50
CA ARG A 325 -16.18 3.88 13.24
C ARG A 325 -14.66 3.91 13.40
N ASP A 326 -14.15 3.23 14.42
CA ASP A 326 -12.75 3.31 14.82
C ASP A 326 -11.84 2.50 13.89
N GLU A 327 -12.34 1.42 13.29
CA GLU A 327 -11.67 0.71 12.18
C GLU A 327 -11.46 1.65 10.98
N LEU A 328 -12.50 2.37 10.54
CA LEU A 328 -12.37 3.31 9.44
C LEU A 328 -11.40 4.46 9.74
N ILE A 329 -11.36 4.94 10.99
CA ILE A 329 -10.38 5.94 11.42
C ILE A 329 -8.96 5.34 11.47
N ALA A 330 -8.80 4.07 11.85
CA ALA A 330 -7.53 3.37 11.88
C ALA A 330 -6.98 3.03 10.48
N ASP A 331 -7.86 2.76 9.52
CA ASP A 331 -7.57 2.71 8.07
C ASP A 331 -7.41 4.13 7.46
N GLY A 332 -7.52 5.17 8.30
CA GLY A 332 -7.21 6.56 7.99
C GLY A 332 -8.29 7.31 7.20
N TYR A 333 -9.51 6.80 7.14
CA TYR A 333 -10.65 7.53 6.59
C TYR A 333 -11.16 8.59 7.59
N GLU A 334 -11.42 9.80 7.08
CA GLU A 334 -12.02 10.87 7.87
C GLU A 334 -13.56 10.79 7.88
N PRO A 335 -14.24 11.03 9.03
CA PRO A 335 -15.70 11.10 9.06
C PRO A 335 -16.20 12.30 8.26
N CYS A 336 -17.19 12.10 7.40
CA CYS A 336 -17.80 13.19 6.64
C CYS A 336 -18.42 14.24 7.57
N GLY A 337 -17.88 15.47 7.53
CA GLY A 337 -18.32 16.56 8.41
C GLY A 337 -19.79 17.01 8.26
N ALA A 338 -20.48 16.54 7.19
CA ALA A 338 -21.89 16.82 6.93
C ALA A 338 -22.84 15.84 7.65
N CYS A 339 -22.66 14.52 7.52
CA CYS A 339 -23.48 13.54 8.25
C CYS A 339 -22.94 13.19 9.64
N ARG A 340 -21.65 13.41 9.89
CA ARG A 340 -20.96 13.16 11.18
C ARG A 340 -21.26 11.76 11.72
N PRO A 341 -20.98 10.72 10.91
CA PRO A 341 -21.42 9.35 11.15
C PRO A 341 -20.62 8.68 12.28
#